data_AF-A0A133XEM7-F1
#
_entry.id   AF-A0A133XEM7-F1
#
_cell.length_a   1.000
_cell.length_b   1.000
_cell.length_c   1.000
_cell.angle_alpha   90.00
_cell.angle_beta   90.00
_cell.angle_gamma   90.00
#
_symmetry.space_group_name_H-M   'P 1'
#
loop_
_entity.id
_entity.type
_entity.pdbx_description
1 polymer ?
#
loop_
_entity_poly.entity_id
_entity_poly.type
_entity_poly.pdbx_seq_one_letter_code
_entity_poly.pdbx_strand_id
1 'polypeptide(L)'
;MAFQHSQASHCESGVMASMLRHHGLPLSEPMTFGLASALSFAYLPIVKINGLPLVGYRMPPKFIIKGLQKPLGLKMRFETFRQPAAGVARLNELLDAGQVVGLQTSVFWLPYLPADLRFHFNAHNVLAFGRDRASGDYLLSDPVAETPVSCAPADLQRARFAKGILAPKGLLYYPVGQPQTPDWQKVLPAAIKKTTRIMLDAPLPIIGVRGIRRLAKAIERLDAKSDAARTKLFIGQVVRMQEEIGTGGGGFRFIYASFLQEAAELLARPALNELAENLIDIGDEWREFALLTARQIRDRDPLAPAALADKLRLIAEREHGFFHALRRAA
;
A
#
# COMPACT_ATOMS: atom_id res chain seq x y z
N MET A 1 -25.93 -9.50 5.88
CA MET A 1 -25.89 -8.05 5.62
C MET A 1 -25.53 -7.84 4.15
N ALA A 2 -26.13 -6.88 3.45
CA ALA A 2 -25.73 -6.58 2.08
C ALA A 2 -24.29 -6.03 2.06
N PHE A 3 -23.49 -6.41 1.07
CA PHE A 3 -22.13 -5.89 0.92
C PHE A 3 -22.16 -4.41 0.50
N GLN A 4 -21.31 -3.59 1.10
CA GLN A 4 -21.18 -2.16 0.80
C GLN A 4 -19.83 -1.90 0.15
N HIS A 5 -19.85 -1.51 -1.12
CA HIS A 5 -18.66 -1.10 -1.85
C HIS A 5 -18.13 0.24 -1.35
N SER A 6 -16.81 0.42 -1.39
CA SER A 6 -16.16 1.70 -1.13
C SER A 6 -14.86 1.80 -1.92
N GLN A 7 -14.64 2.95 -2.53
CA GLN A 7 -13.35 3.34 -3.07
C GLN A 7 -12.30 3.48 -1.97
N ALA A 8 -11.05 3.27 -2.34
CA ALA A 8 -9.93 3.48 -1.45
C ALA A 8 -8.69 3.91 -2.23
N SER A 9 -7.76 4.58 -1.55
CA SER A 9 -6.52 5.05 -2.17
C SER A 9 -5.55 3.90 -2.47
N HIS A 10 -5.56 2.83 -1.66
CA HIS A 10 -4.69 1.67 -1.81
C HIS A 10 -5.47 0.35 -1.77
N CYS A 11 -5.24 -0.50 -2.77
CA CYS A 11 -6.01 -1.73 -2.95
C CYS A 11 -5.99 -2.68 -1.75
N GLU A 12 -4.83 -2.87 -1.09
CA GLU A 12 -4.71 -3.85 0.01
C GLU A 12 -5.39 -3.36 1.30
N SER A 13 -5.24 -2.08 1.66
CA SER A 13 -5.93 -1.49 2.83
C SER A 13 -7.41 -1.29 2.56
N GLY A 14 -7.79 -0.86 1.35
CA GLY A 14 -9.18 -0.69 0.94
C GLY A 14 -9.98 -1.99 1.01
N VAL A 15 -9.46 -3.07 0.40
CA VAL A 15 -10.10 -4.39 0.48
C VAL A 15 -10.26 -4.84 1.93
N MET A 16 -9.23 -4.68 2.78
CA MET A 16 -9.35 -5.09 4.17
C MET A 16 -10.35 -4.24 4.96
N ALA A 17 -10.41 -2.93 4.73
CA ALA A 17 -11.39 -2.05 5.36
C ALA A 17 -12.83 -2.45 4.98
N SER A 18 -13.11 -2.66 3.68
CA SER A 18 -14.44 -3.10 3.21
C SER A 18 -14.81 -4.49 3.74
N MET A 19 -13.85 -5.42 3.76
CA MET A 19 -14.05 -6.77 4.31
C MET A 19 -14.40 -6.71 5.80
N LEU A 20 -13.62 -5.99 6.60
CA LEU A 20 -13.87 -5.87 8.04
C LEU A 20 -15.21 -5.20 8.34
N ARG A 21 -15.57 -4.16 7.58
CA ARG A 21 -16.88 -3.49 7.70
C ARG A 21 -18.03 -4.45 7.42
N HIS A 22 -17.92 -5.27 6.37
CA HIS A 22 -18.93 -6.29 6.07
C HIS A 22 -19.08 -7.31 7.21
N HIS A 23 -17.99 -7.63 7.90
CA HIS A 23 -17.97 -8.54 9.04
C HIS A 23 -18.23 -7.85 10.40
N GLY A 24 -18.78 -6.62 10.40
CA GLY A 24 -19.27 -5.95 11.61
C GLY A 24 -18.23 -5.12 12.36
N LEU A 25 -17.02 -4.96 11.82
CA LEU A 25 -15.99 -4.08 12.39
C LEU A 25 -15.71 -2.92 11.40
N PRO A 26 -16.38 -1.77 11.55
CA PRO A 26 -16.25 -0.65 10.61
C PRO A 26 -14.92 0.08 10.81
N LEU A 27 -13.85 -0.41 10.18
CA LEU A 27 -12.58 0.30 10.10
C LEU A 27 -12.52 1.16 8.84
N SER A 28 -11.93 2.34 8.98
CA SER A 28 -11.53 3.18 7.85
C SER A 28 -10.30 2.58 7.14
N GLU A 29 -10.00 3.08 5.93
CA GLU A 29 -8.75 2.74 5.26
C GLU A 29 -7.51 3.19 6.06
N PRO A 30 -7.44 4.44 6.59
CA PRO A 30 -6.36 4.87 7.47
C PRO A 30 -6.15 3.94 8.67
N MET A 31 -7.21 3.60 9.40
CA MET A 31 -7.12 2.72 10.57
C MET A 31 -6.57 1.34 10.21
N THR A 32 -7.03 0.79 9.08
CA THR A 32 -6.55 -0.47 8.53
C THR A 32 -5.06 -0.42 8.19
N PHE A 33 -4.61 0.69 7.57
CA PHE A 33 -3.20 0.88 7.22
C PHE A 33 -2.29 1.07 8.44
N GLY A 34 -2.73 1.89 9.40
CA GLY A 34 -2.00 2.21 10.63
C GLY A 34 -1.86 1.02 11.59
N LEU A 35 -2.95 0.30 11.85
CA LEU A 35 -2.95 -0.89 12.72
C LEU A 35 -2.03 -2.01 12.20
N ALA A 36 -1.92 -2.14 10.88
CA ALA A 36 -0.99 -3.09 10.28
C ALA A 36 0.49 -2.70 10.47
N SER A 37 0.78 -1.44 10.84
CA SER A 37 2.11 -0.83 10.81
C SER A 37 2.71 -0.85 9.40
N ALA A 38 1.92 -0.43 8.42
CA ALA A 38 2.27 -0.55 7.00
C ALA A 38 3.20 0.56 6.48
N LEU A 39 3.27 1.71 7.16
CA LEU A 39 4.18 2.80 6.77
C LEU A 39 5.64 2.35 6.93
N SER A 40 6.42 2.53 5.87
CA SER A 40 7.85 2.23 5.86
C SER A 40 8.56 3.06 4.78
N PHE A 41 9.87 2.90 4.68
CA PHE A 41 10.64 3.30 3.53
C PHE A 41 11.70 2.23 3.26
N ALA A 42 11.98 1.90 2.01
CA ALA A 42 13.02 0.95 1.65
C ALA A 42 13.72 1.39 0.36
N TYR A 43 15.04 1.48 0.38
CA TYR A 43 15.87 1.64 -0.82
C TYR A 43 16.74 0.40 -1.02
N LEU A 44 16.37 -0.45 -1.98
CA LEU A 44 17.00 -1.75 -2.22
C LEU A 44 17.84 -1.69 -3.51
N PRO A 45 19.13 -1.29 -3.44
CA PRO A 45 19.95 -1.05 -4.64
C PRO A 45 20.25 -2.32 -5.45
N ILE A 46 20.19 -3.50 -4.82
CA ILE A 46 20.50 -4.79 -5.45
C ILE A 46 19.27 -5.41 -6.11
N VAL A 47 18.07 -5.13 -5.58
CA VAL A 47 16.81 -5.65 -6.12
C VAL A 47 16.40 -4.76 -7.28
N LYS A 48 16.39 -5.31 -8.50
CA LYS A 48 16.07 -4.56 -9.72
C LYS A 48 14.67 -4.88 -10.24
N ILE A 49 13.90 -3.84 -10.55
CA ILE A 49 12.67 -3.92 -11.36
C ILE A 49 12.96 -3.18 -12.66
N ASN A 50 12.83 -3.88 -13.80
CA ASN A 50 13.18 -3.33 -15.12
C ASN A 50 14.59 -2.74 -15.19
N GLY A 51 15.56 -3.36 -14.51
CA GLY A 51 16.96 -2.91 -14.47
C GLY A 51 17.28 -1.78 -13.49
N LEU A 52 16.27 -1.18 -12.86
CA LEU A 52 16.41 -0.05 -11.92
C LEU A 52 16.17 -0.50 -10.47
N PRO A 53 16.80 0.14 -9.47
CA PRO A 53 16.67 -0.26 -8.07
C PRO A 53 15.25 -0.09 -7.56
N LEU A 54 14.86 -0.92 -6.59
CA LEU A 54 13.56 -0.86 -5.95
C LEU A 54 13.56 0.18 -4.83
N VAL A 55 12.62 1.13 -4.91
CA VAL A 55 12.25 2.03 -3.82
C VAL A 55 10.83 1.69 -3.39
N GLY A 56 10.61 1.54 -2.09
CA GLY A 56 9.30 1.26 -1.50
C GLY A 56 8.95 2.26 -0.41
N TYR A 57 7.68 2.66 -0.35
CA TYR A 57 7.15 3.64 0.62
C TYR A 57 6.22 3.02 1.66
N ARG A 58 6.17 1.68 1.68
CA ARG A 58 5.39 0.88 2.62
C ARG A 58 5.99 -0.51 2.79
N MET A 59 5.48 -1.24 3.77
CA MET A 59 5.74 -2.67 3.96
C MET A 59 5.31 -3.48 2.72
N PRO A 60 5.95 -4.63 2.43
CA PRO A 60 5.71 -5.41 1.21
C PRO A 60 4.28 -5.95 1.09
N PRO A 61 3.84 -6.36 -0.11
CA PRO A 61 2.49 -6.91 -0.32
C PRO A 61 2.14 -8.04 0.66
N LYS A 62 0.85 -8.14 1.03
CA LYS A 62 0.29 -9.08 2.02
C LYS A 62 0.62 -8.72 3.48
N PHE A 63 1.47 -7.71 3.71
CA PHE A 63 1.81 -7.30 5.07
C PHE A 63 0.63 -6.66 5.79
N ILE A 64 -0.25 -5.94 5.07
CA ILE A 64 -1.43 -5.33 5.69
C ILE A 64 -2.40 -6.41 6.15
N ILE A 65 -2.75 -7.33 5.25
CA ILE A 65 -3.69 -8.44 5.55
C ILE A 65 -3.18 -9.26 6.76
N LYS A 66 -1.88 -9.59 6.78
CA LYS A 66 -1.28 -10.35 7.89
C LYS A 66 -1.13 -9.51 9.16
N GLY A 67 -0.80 -8.23 9.01
CA GLY A 67 -0.52 -7.29 10.10
C GLY A 67 -1.73 -7.00 10.97
N LEU A 68 -2.93 -7.10 10.40
CA LEU A 68 -4.21 -6.90 11.09
C LEU A 68 -4.63 -8.07 11.99
N GLN A 69 -4.10 -9.28 11.75
CA GLN A 69 -4.52 -10.47 12.50
C GLN A 69 -4.31 -10.33 14.01
N LYS A 70 -3.11 -9.91 14.42
CA LYS A 70 -2.78 -9.75 15.84
C LYS A 70 -3.58 -8.62 16.53
N PRO A 71 -3.61 -7.37 16.02
CA PRO A 71 -4.33 -6.30 16.70
C PRO A 71 -5.84 -6.53 16.73
N LEU A 72 -6.43 -7.21 15.75
CA LEU A 72 -7.88 -7.43 15.70
C LEU A 72 -8.34 -8.79 16.25
N GLY A 73 -7.41 -9.61 16.78
CA GLY A 73 -7.72 -11.00 17.13
C GLY A 73 -8.28 -11.81 15.94
N LEU A 74 -7.96 -11.37 14.72
CA LEU A 74 -8.54 -11.86 13.48
C LEU A 74 -7.69 -13.00 12.94
N LYS A 75 -8.32 -14.14 12.63
CA LYS A 75 -7.66 -15.22 11.88
C LYS A 75 -7.96 -15.05 10.39
N MET A 76 -6.93 -14.97 9.56
CA MET A 76 -7.08 -14.96 8.10
C MET A 76 -6.64 -16.29 7.51
N ARG A 77 -7.46 -16.86 6.63
CA ARG A 77 -7.09 -18.02 5.83
C ARG A 77 -6.55 -17.56 4.49
N PHE A 78 -5.51 -18.23 3.99
CA PHE A 78 -4.89 -17.95 2.70
C PHE A 78 -4.77 -19.26 1.92
N GLU A 79 -5.21 -19.26 0.67
CA GLU A 79 -5.20 -20.44 -0.19
C GLU A 79 -4.64 -20.10 -1.55
N THR A 80 -3.76 -20.94 -2.10
CA THR A 80 -3.21 -20.81 -3.45
C THR A 80 -3.35 -22.14 -4.17
N PHE A 81 -3.42 -22.10 -5.50
CA PHE A 81 -3.80 -23.27 -6.29
C PHE A 81 -2.79 -23.52 -7.40
N ARG A 82 -2.41 -24.79 -7.58
CA ARG A 82 -1.61 -25.23 -8.72
C ARG A 82 -2.45 -25.30 -10.00
N GLN A 83 -3.71 -25.73 -9.87
CA GLN A 83 -4.65 -25.88 -10.98
C GLN A 83 -5.71 -24.77 -10.93
N PRO A 84 -5.93 -24.01 -12.03
CA PRO A 84 -6.93 -22.95 -12.07
C PRO A 84 -8.34 -23.41 -11.70
N ALA A 85 -8.76 -24.58 -12.22
CA ALA A 85 -10.08 -25.15 -11.96
C ALA A 85 -10.35 -25.35 -10.46
N ALA A 86 -9.36 -25.82 -9.69
CA ALA A 86 -9.50 -25.97 -8.24
C ALA A 86 -9.71 -24.63 -7.52
N GLY A 87 -9.02 -23.57 -7.97
CA GLY A 87 -9.19 -22.23 -7.41
C GLY A 87 -10.51 -21.57 -7.80
N VAL A 88 -11.08 -21.91 -8.95
CA VAL A 88 -12.44 -21.49 -9.35
C VAL A 88 -13.48 -22.21 -8.50
N ALA A 89 -13.39 -23.54 -8.38
CA ALA A 89 -14.30 -24.33 -7.57
C ALA A 89 -14.31 -23.83 -6.11
N ARG A 90 -13.13 -23.58 -5.53
CA ARG A 90 -13.00 -23.10 -4.16
C ARG A 90 -13.55 -21.69 -3.96
N LEU A 91 -13.37 -20.78 -4.92
CA LEU A 91 -13.98 -19.45 -4.86
C LEU A 91 -15.51 -19.56 -4.88
N ASN A 92 -16.06 -20.38 -5.77
CA ASN A 92 -17.50 -20.57 -5.88
C ASN A 92 -18.10 -21.13 -4.58
N GLU A 93 -17.47 -22.16 -4.00
CA GLU A 93 -17.89 -22.73 -2.71
C GLU A 93 -17.95 -21.67 -1.59
N LEU A 94 -16.93 -20.80 -1.50
CA LEU A 94 -16.89 -19.74 -0.50
C LEU A 94 -18.00 -18.70 -0.71
N LEU A 95 -18.23 -18.28 -1.96
CA LEU A 95 -19.28 -17.30 -2.30
C LEU A 95 -20.67 -17.90 -2.08
N ASP A 96 -20.88 -19.17 -2.41
CA ASP A 96 -22.13 -19.89 -2.18
C ASP A 96 -22.42 -20.07 -0.67
N ALA A 97 -21.37 -20.15 0.15
CA ALA A 97 -21.45 -20.09 1.62
C ALA A 97 -21.61 -18.65 2.17
N GLY A 98 -21.82 -17.64 1.30
CA GLY A 98 -22.03 -16.25 1.68
C GLY A 98 -20.77 -15.52 2.19
N GLN A 99 -19.57 -16.03 1.91
CA GLN A 99 -18.32 -15.36 2.28
C GLN A 99 -17.98 -14.21 1.34
N VAL A 100 -17.39 -13.15 1.88
CA VAL A 100 -16.67 -12.14 1.10
C VAL A 100 -15.21 -12.57 1.00
N VAL A 101 -14.71 -12.72 -0.22
CA VAL A 101 -13.40 -13.33 -0.48
C VAL A 101 -12.46 -12.32 -1.12
N GLY A 102 -11.33 -12.07 -0.47
CA GLY A 102 -10.24 -11.32 -1.03
C GLY A 102 -9.47 -12.11 -2.08
N LEU A 103 -9.18 -11.46 -3.19
CA LEU A 103 -8.49 -12.01 -4.35
C LEU A 103 -7.24 -11.18 -4.63
N GLN A 104 -6.12 -11.85 -4.90
CA GLN A 104 -5.01 -11.19 -5.61
C GLN A 104 -5.18 -11.40 -7.11
N THR A 105 -5.07 -10.32 -7.88
CA THR A 105 -5.30 -10.28 -9.31
C THR A 105 -4.19 -9.51 -10.04
N SER A 106 -4.12 -9.72 -11.34
CA SER A 106 -3.36 -8.89 -12.25
C SER A 106 -4.25 -7.80 -12.82
N VAL A 107 -3.91 -6.53 -12.58
CA VAL A 107 -4.70 -5.38 -13.05
C VAL A 107 -4.83 -5.36 -14.58
N PHE A 108 -3.81 -5.87 -15.28
CA PHE A 108 -3.78 -5.97 -16.75
C PHE A 108 -4.94 -6.79 -17.34
N TRP A 109 -5.42 -7.82 -16.63
CA TRP A 109 -6.41 -8.76 -17.14
C TRP A 109 -7.84 -8.46 -16.66
N LEU A 110 -8.06 -7.33 -15.99
CA LEU A 110 -9.39 -6.95 -15.49
C LEU A 110 -10.13 -6.16 -16.59
N PRO A 111 -11.19 -6.73 -17.20
CA PRO A 111 -11.80 -6.18 -18.41
C PRO A 111 -12.67 -4.94 -18.15
N TYR A 112 -13.04 -4.69 -16.89
CA TYR A 112 -13.81 -3.51 -16.48
C TYR A 112 -12.95 -2.26 -16.27
N LEU A 113 -11.62 -2.40 -16.19
CA LEU A 113 -10.73 -1.23 -16.07
C LEU A 113 -10.48 -0.62 -17.45
N PRO A 114 -10.39 0.72 -17.60
CA PRO A 114 -9.93 1.36 -18.82
C PRO A 114 -8.57 0.82 -19.31
N ALA A 115 -8.37 0.71 -20.63
CA ALA A 115 -7.19 0.07 -21.21
C ALA A 115 -5.87 0.79 -20.87
N ASP A 116 -5.92 2.11 -20.73
CA ASP A 116 -4.84 2.99 -20.29
C ASP A 116 -4.42 2.78 -18.82
N LEU A 117 -5.34 2.27 -17.99
CA LEU A 117 -5.06 1.92 -16.58
C LEU A 117 -4.60 0.46 -16.41
N ARG A 118 -4.56 -0.33 -17.48
CA ARG A 118 -4.13 -1.75 -17.46
C ARG A 118 -2.62 -1.85 -17.71
N PHE A 119 -1.85 -2.01 -16.64
CA PHE A 119 -0.41 -2.30 -16.71
C PHE A 119 -0.07 -3.65 -16.07
N HIS A 120 1.08 -4.24 -16.43
CA HIS A 120 1.49 -5.54 -15.90
C HIS A 120 1.90 -5.46 -14.42
N PHE A 121 0.91 -5.61 -13.53
CA PHE A 121 1.11 -5.68 -12.08
C PHE A 121 0.22 -6.75 -11.47
N ASN A 122 0.85 -7.75 -10.84
CA ASN A 122 0.20 -8.98 -10.35
C ASN A 122 -0.20 -8.95 -8.87
N ALA A 123 -0.08 -7.80 -8.20
CA ALA A 123 -0.36 -7.67 -6.77
C ALA A 123 -1.52 -6.71 -6.47
N HIS A 124 -2.47 -6.57 -7.40
CA HIS A 124 -3.72 -5.86 -7.17
C HIS A 124 -4.66 -6.70 -6.31
N ASN A 125 -5.43 -6.08 -5.42
CA ASN A 125 -6.35 -6.80 -4.55
C ASN A 125 -7.78 -6.30 -4.77
N VAL A 126 -8.71 -7.24 -4.87
CA VAL A 126 -10.16 -6.98 -5.00
C VAL A 126 -10.94 -7.92 -4.09
N LEU A 127 -12.20 -7.60 -3.83
CA LEU A 127 -13.14 -8.49 -3.14
C LEU A 127 -14.11 -9.11 -4.14
N ALA A 128 -14.33 -10.42 -4.08
CA ALA A 128 -15.53 -11.03 -4.61
C ALA A 128 -16.56 -11.18 -3.48
N PHE A 129 -17.78 -10.68 -3.72
CA PHE A 129 -18.85 -10.71 -2.72
C PHE A 129 -20.09 -11.49 -3.18
N GLY A 130 -20.09 -11.97 -4.43
CA GLY A 130 -21.17 -12.80 -4.94
C GLY A 130 -20.95 -13.21 -6.40
N ARG A 131 -21.98 -13.85 -6.96
CA ARG A 131 -22.09 -14.16 -8.38
C ARG A 131 -23.47 -13.77 -8.87
N ASP A 132 -23.55 -13.23 -10.08
CA ASP A 132 -24.82 -13.04 -10.76
C ASP A 132 -25.44 -14.40 -11.10
N ARG A 133 -26.72 -14.59 -10.79
CA ARG A 133 -27.39 -15.88 -10.98
C ARG A 133 -27.77 -16.15 -12.44
N ALA A 134 -27.90 -15.11 -13.26
CA ALA A 134 -28.30 -15.23 -14.66
C ALA A 134 -27.08 -15.42 -15.57
N SER A 135 -26.04 -14.59 -15.42
CA SER A 135 -24.83 -14.67 -16.26
C SER A 135 -23.75 -15.60 -15.69
N GLY A 136 -23.74 -15.83 -14.38
CA GLY A 136 -22.65 -16.53 -13.69
C GLY A 136 -21.41 -15.65 -13.46
N ASP A 137 -21.47 -14.36 -13.78
CA ASP A 137 -20.38 -13.41 -13.58
C ASP A 137 -20.09 -13.21 -12.10
N TYR A 138 -18.82 -12.94 -11.78
CA TYR A 138 -18.44 -12.57 -10.42
C TYR A 138 -18.79 -11.11 -10.15
N LEU A 139 -19.40 -10.86 -9.00
CA LEU A 139 -19.64 -9.52 -8.48
C LEU A 139 -18.45 -9.12 -7.61
N LEU A 140 -17.75 -8.07 -8.04
CA LEU A 140 -16.49 -7.64 -7.45
C LEU A 140 -16.59 -6.22 -6.89
N SER A 141 -15.89 -6.00 -5.78
CA SER A 141 -15.59 -4.69 -5.23
C SER A 141 -14.10 -4.45 -5.37
N ASP A 142 -13.77 -3.58 -6.32
CA ASP A 142 -12.40 -3.15 -6.59
C ASP A 142 -12.19 -1.74 -6.03
N PRO A 143 -11.26 -1.50 -5.10
CA PRO A 143 -11.07 -0.18 -4.49
C PRO A 143 -10.80 0.97 -5.47
N VAL A 144 -10.38 0.67 -6.71
CA VAL A 144 -10.15 1.69 -7.75
C VAL A 144 -11.37 1.96 -8.64
N ALA A 145 -12.45 1.18 -8.50
CA ALA A 145 -13.71 1.38 -9.22
C ALA A 145 -14.68 2.22 -8.38
N GLU A 146 -15.53 3.03 -9.03
CA GLU A 146 -16.54 3.87 -8.34
C GLU A 146 -17.71 3.06 -7.79
N THR A 147 -18.08 1.99 -8.50
CA THR A 147 -19.21 1.13 -8.18
C THR A 147 -18.77 -0.33 -8.20
N PRO A 148 -19.56 -1.26 -7.62
CA PRO A 148 -19.36 -2.68 -7.84
C PRO A 148 -19.30 -3.01 -9.33
N VAL A 149 -18.40 -3.91 -9.71
CA VAL A 149 -18.17 -4.31 -11.10
C VAL A 149 -18.45 -5.79 -11.28
N SER A 150 -18.92 -6.18 -12.46
CA SER A 150 -19.06 -7.58 -12.87
C SER A 150 -17.84 -8.02 -13.67
N CYS A 151 -17.44 -9.28 -13.51
CA CYS A 151 -16.32 -9.86 -14.24
C CYS A 151 -16.62 -11.29 -14.66
N ALA A 152 -16.48 -11.58 -15.96
CA ALA A 152 -16.71 -12.90 -16.52
C ALA A 152 -15.74 -13.94 -15.90
N PRO A 153 -16.17 -15.19 -15.70
CA PRO A 153 -15.34 -16.20 -15.05
C PRO A 153 -14.00 -16.45 -15.73
N ALA A 154 -13.96 -16.43 -17.07
CA ALA A 154 -12.75 -16.63 -17.85
C ALA A 154 -11.73 -15.49 -17.63
N ASP A 155 -12.20 -14.24 -17.60
CA ASP A 155 -11.36 -13.06 -17.38
C ASP A 155 -10.82 -13.01 -15.95
N LEU A 156 -11.69 -13.25 -14.95
CA LEU A 156 -11.25 -13.29 -13.56
C LEU A 156 -10.25 -14.42 -13.33
N GLN A 157 -10.46 -15.60 -13.93
CA GLN A 157 -9.49 -16.69 -13.88
C GLN A 157 -8.14 -16.27 -14.48
N ARG A 158 -8.15 -15.62 -15.65
CA ARG A 158 -6.92 -15.12 -16.29
C ARG A 158 -6.18 -14.13 -15.39
N ALA A 159 -6.90 -13.19 -14.76
CA ALA A 159 -6.33 -12.23 -13.83
C ALA A 159 -5.74 -12.88 -12.57
N ARG A 160 -6.42 -13.88 -12.01
CA ARG A 160 -5.99 -14.61 -10.80
C ARG A 160 -4.83 -15.58 -11.03
N PHE A 161 -4.63 -16.05 -12.25
CA PHE A 161 -3.57 -17.03 -12.58
C PHE A 161 -2.49 -16.46 -13.52
N ALA A 162 -2.38 -15.14 -13.61
CA ALA A 162 -1.32 -14.46 -14.33
C ALA A 162 0.08 -14.91 -13.87
N LYS A 163 1.00 -15.07 -14.83
CA LYS A 163 2.39 -15.47 -14.57
C LYS A 163 3.28 -14.24 -14.35
N GLY A 164 4.48 -14.47 -13.81
CA GLY A 164 5.52 -13.44 -13.64
C GLY A 164 5.81 -13.08 -12.19
N ILE A 165 6.51 -11.96 -12.00
CA ILE A 165 6.85 -11.42 -10.67
C ILE A 165 5.55 -11.15 -9.90
N LEU A 166 5.53 -11.52 -8.61
CA LEU A 166 4.35 -11.44 -7.75
C LEU A 166 3.11 -12.16 -8.29
N ALA A 167 3.27 -13.24 -9.08
CA ALA A 167 2.17 -14.02 -9.62
C ALA A 167 1.11 -14.37 -8.54
N PRO A 168 -0.20 -14.17 -8.80
CA PRO A 168 -1.21 -14.33 -7.75
C PRO A 168 -1.43 -15.80 -7.36
N LYS A 169 -1.21 -16.75 -8.29
CA LYS A 169 -1.38 -18.19 -8.07
C LYS A 169 -2.77 -18.57 -7.53
N GLY A 170 -3.79 -17.84 -7.99
CA GLY A 170 -5.17 -18.03 -7.55
C GLY A 170 -5.43 -17.62 -6.11
N LEU A 171 -4.57 -16.80 -5.48
CA LEU A 171 -4.65 -16.47 -4.06
C LEU A 171 -6.06 -16.02 -3.66
N LEU A 172 -6.62 -16.76 -2.71
CA LEU A 172 -7.82 -16.41 -1.98
C LEU A 172 -7.44 -16.10 -0.54
N TYR A 173 -8.08 -15.10 0.06
CA TYR A 173 -8.02 -14.87 1.50
C TYR A 173 -9.35 -14.39 2.06
N TYR A 174 -9.67 -14.84 3.27
CA TYR A 174 -10.94 -14.55 3.92
C TYR A 174 -10.80 -14.75 5.44
N PRO A 175 -11.62 -14.05 6.24
CA PRO A 175 -11.57 -14.17 7.68
C PRO A 175 -12.15 -15.52 8.14
N VAL A 176 -11.60 -16.06 9.21
CA VAL A 176 -12.12 -17.23 9.91
C VAL A 176 -12.66 -16.75 11.25
N GLY A 177 -13.99 -16.74 11.36
CA GLY A 177 -14.69 -16.13 12.49
C GLY A 177 -15.02 -14.66 12.24
N GLN A 178 -15.55 -14.00 13.26
CA GLN A 178 -15.92 -12.59 13.21
C GLN A 178 -14.84 -11.74 13.89
N PRO A 179 -14.39 -10.63 13.26
CA PRO A 179 -13.51 -9.69 13.92
C PRO A 179 -14.23 -9.08 15.13
N GLN A 180 -13.48 -8.80 16.19
CA GLN A 180 -14.00 -8.13 17.37
C GLN A 180 -13.35 -6.75 17.49
N THR A 181 -14.10 -5.80 18.06
CA THR A 181 -13.54 -4.50 18.42
C THR A 181 -12.39 -4.71 19.40
N PRO A 182 -11.16 -4.32 19.06
CA PRO A 182 -10.02 -4.55 19.94
C PRO A 182 -10.01 -3.52 21.08
N ASP A 183 -9.19 -3.80 22.09
CA ASP A 183 -8.82 -2.81 23.10
C ASP A 183 -7.93 -1.73 22.47
N TRP A 184 -8.55 -0.64 22.03
CA TRP A 184 -7.88 0.49 21.36
C TRP A 184 -6.70 1.05 22.16
N GLN A 185 -6.84 1.10 23.49
CA GLN A 185 -5.82 1.60 24.41
C GLN A 185 -4.56 0.73 24.42
N LYS A 186 -4.67 -0.55 24.00
CA LYS A 186 -3.52 -1.44 23.84
C LYS A 186 -3.02 -1.51 22.41
N VAL A 187 -3.93 -1.64 21.43
CA VAL A 187 -3.53 -1.97 20.05
C VAL A 187 -2.98 -0.76 19.30
N LEU A 188 -3.51 0.44 19.52
CA LEU A 188 -3.04 1.65 18.82
C LEU A 188 -1.61 2.03 19.26
N PRO A 189 -1.28 2.14 20.56
CA PRO A 189 0.10 2.39 20.97
C PRO A 189 1.08 1.33 20.48
N ALA A 190 0.68 0.05 20.48
CA ALA A 190 1.52 -1.03 20.00
C ALA A 190 1.79 -0.93 18.48
N ALA A 191 0.77 -0.60 17.69
CA ALA A 191 0.91 -0.40 16.24
C ALA A 191 1.79 0.82 15.93
N ILE A 192 1.58 1.95 16.61
CA ILE A 192 2.39 3.16 16.46
C ILE A 192 3.86 2.87 16.82
N LYS A 193 4.12 2.25 17.97
CA LYS A 193 5.48 1.86 18.39
C LYS A 193 6.14 0.88 17.43
N LYS A 194 5.39 0.00 16.79
CA LYS A 194 5.93 -0.89 15.75
C LYS A 194 6.33 -0.09 14.51
N THR A 195 5.51 0.86 14.05
CA THR A 195 5.86 1.75 12.94
C THR A 195 7.12 2.58 13.26
N THR A 196 7.21 3.19 14.45
CA THR A 196 8.40 3.99 14.80
C THR A 196 9.67 3.13 14.87
N ARG A 197 9.59 1.87 15.30
CA ARG A 197 10.72 0.93 15.25
C ARG A 197 11.13 0.59 13.81
N ILE A 198 10.17 0.38 12.91
CA ILE A 198 10.46 0.16 11.48
C ILE A 198 11.18 1.37 10.88
N MET A 199 10.76 2.59 11.23
CA MET A 199 11.30 3.81 10.65
C MET A 199 12.65 4.24 11.22
N LEU A 200 12.91 3.98 12.51
CA LEU A 200 14.11 4.43 13.21
C LEU A 200 15.14 3.30 13.41
N ASP A 201 14.68 2.09 13.77
CA ASP A 201 15.54 1.05 14.35
C ASP A 201 15.72 -0.18 13.45
N ALA A 202 15.17 -0.18 12.22
CA ALA A 202 15.30 -1.33 11.32
C ALA A 202 16.78 -1.69 11.09
N PRO A 203 17.19 -2.97 11.22
CA PRO A 203 18.60 -3.34 11.37
C PRO A 203 19.48 -2.98 10.17
N LEU A 204 18.90 -3.01 8.95
CA LEU A 204 19.62 -2.69 7.72
C LEU A 204 19.50 -1.18 7.42
N PRO A 205 20.60 -0.49 7.04
CA PRO A 205 20.61 0.95 6.72
C PRO A 205 20.02 1.24 5.32
N ILE A 206 19.05 0.43 4.91
CA ILE A 206 18.30 0.52 3.66
C ILE A 206 16.80 0.73 3.93
N ILE A 207 16.39 0.70 5.20
CA ILE A 207 14.99 0.80 5.65
C ILE A 207 14.81 2.06 6.50
N GLY A 208 13.61 2.63 6.46
CA GLY A 208 13.21 3.78 7.25
C GLY A 208 14.00 5.04 6.90
N VAL A 209 14.22 5.90 7.88
CA VAL A 209 14.96 7.16 7.74
C VAL A 209 16.36 6.93 7.18
N ARG A 210 17.05 5.86 7.63
CA ARG A 210 18.38 5.50 7.10
C ARG A 210 18.34 5.11 5.62
N GLY A 211 17.25 4.47 5.19
CA GLY A 211 16.99 4.20 3.77
C GLY A 211 16.87 5.49 2.95
N ILE A 212 16.15 6.49 3.46
CA ILE A 212 16.00 7.80 2.79
C ILE A 212 17.36 8.48 2.64
N ARG A 213 18.15 8.54 3.72
CA ARG A 213 19.53 9.10 3.68
C ARG A 213 20.42 8.35 2.69
N ARG A 214 20.28 7.02 2.59
CA ARG A 214 21.03 6.20 1.63
C ARG A 214 20.61 6.47 0.19
N LEU A 215 19.31 6.68 -0.06
CA LEU A 215 18.82 7.08 -1.38
C LEU A 215 19.37 8.45 -1.77
N ALA A 216 19.35 9.43 -0.85
CA ALA A 216 19.93 10.75 -1.07
C ALA A 216 21.40 10.66 -1.52
N LYS A 217 22.21 9.87 -0.81
CA LYS A 217 23.61 9.61 -1.17
C LYS A 217 23.78 8.93 -2.54
N ALA A 218 22.83 8.08 -2.93
CA ALA A 218 22.87 7.44 -4.24
C ALA A 218 22.54 8.42 -5.37
N ILE A 219 21.56 9.30 -5.17
CA ILE A 219 21.19 10.35 -6.12
C ILE A 219 22.31 11.37 -6.28
N GLU A 220 22.93 11.82 -5.19
CA GLU A 220 24.06 12.77 -5.22
C GLU A 220 25.23 12.27 -6.09
N ARG A 221 25.45 10.95 -6.14
CA ARG A 221 26.54 10.32 -6.89
C ARG A 221 26.24 10.12 -8.38
N LEU A 222 25.05 10.49 -8.85
CA LEU A 222 24.71 10.37 -10.26
C LEU A 222 25.49 11.39 -11.08
N ASP A 223 26.15 10.92 -12.13
CA ASP A 223 26.85 11.78 -13.07
C ASP A 223 25.87 12.34 -14.11
N ALA A 224 25.19 13.44 -13.76
CA ALA A 224 24.26 14.11 -14.65
C ALA A 224 24.93 14.72 -15.89
N LYS A 225 26.26 14.93 -15.88
CA LYS A 225 26.98 15.57 -16.99
C LYS A 225 27.36 14.55 -18.06
N SER A 226 27.91 13.40 -17.66
CA SER A 226 28.33 12.35 -18.61
C SER A 226 27.24 11.32 -18.91
N ASP A 227 26.25 11.15 -18.01
CA ASP A 227 25.20 10.13 -18.14
C ASP A 227 23.82 10.67 -17.71
N ALA A 228 23.37 11.70 -18.41
CA ALA A 228 22.07 12.34 -18.19
C ALA A 228 20.88 11.36 -18.35
N ALA A 229 20.96 10.43 -19.32
CA ALA A 229 19.89 9.48 -19.60
C ALA A 229 19.68 8.50 -18.43
N ARG A 230 20.76 7.88 -17.91
CA ARG A 230 20.67 7.01 -16.75
C ARG A 230 20.24 7.76 -15.50
N THR A 231 20.71 8.99 -15.33
CA THR A 231 20.31 9.86 -14.22
C THR A 231 18.81 10.07 -14.21
N LYS A 232 18.22 10.46 -15.35
CA LYS A 232 16.77 10.63 -15.52
C LYS A 232 16.00 9.34 -15.24
N LEU A 233 16.48 8.19 -15.74
CA LEU A 233 15.85 6.90 -15.48
C LEU A 233 15.84 6.55 -13.99
N PHE A 234 16.96 6.77 -13.29
CA PHE A 234 17.07 6.49 -11.86
C PHE A 234 16.10 7.37 -11.06
N ILE A 235 16.17 8.69 -11.18
CA ILE A 235 15.34 9.61 -10.39
C ILE A 235 13.86 9.50 -10.78
N GLY A 236 13.57 9.26 -12.07
CA GLY A 236 12.23 8.98 -12.55
C GLY A 236 11.62 7.73 -11.92
N GLN A 237 12.40 6.66 -11.74
CA GLN A 237 11.94 5.45 -11.06
C GLN A 237 11.59 5.69 -9.58
N VAL A 238 12.35 6.53 -8.87
CA VAL A 238 12.05 6.89 -7.48
C VAL A 238 10.67 7.53 -7.40
N VAL A 239 10.42 8.56 -8.21
CA VAL A 239 9.15 9.28 -8.21
C VAL A 239 8.01 8.43 -8.74
N ARG A 240 8.24 7.61 -9.76
CA ARG A 240 7.25 6.67 -10.24
C ARG A 240 6.76 5.73 -9.13
N MET A 241 7.69 5.18 -8.34
CA MET A 241 7.35 4.33 -7.19
C MET A 241 6.63 5.09 -6.07
N GLN A 242 6.80 6.41 -6.00
CA GLN A 242 6.12 7.29 -5.06
C GLN A 242 4.71 7.69 -5.50
N GLU A 243 4.52 8.04 -6.77
CA GLU A 243 3.27 8.58 -7.31
C GLU A 243 2.31 7.49 -7.80
N GLU A 244 2.82 6.46 -8.50
CA GLU A 244 1.97 5.38 -9.03
C GLU A 244 1.66 4.31 -7.97
N ILE A 245 2.56 4.11 -7.01
CA ILE A 245 2.49 3.03 -6.01
C ILE A 245 2.40 3.58 -4.57
N GLY A 246 2.71 4.86 -4.36
CA GLY A 246 2.45 5.57 -3.11
C GLY A 246 1.17 6.39 -3.20
N THR A 247 0.25 6.19 -2.27
CA THR A 247 -1.05 6.87 -2.31
C THR A 247 -0.92 8.38 -2.12
N GLY A 248 -1.42 9.14 -3.09
CA GLY A 248 -1.57 10.61 -3.03
C GLY A 248 -0.28 11.42 -3.20
N GLY A 249 0.81 10.80 -3.68
CA GLY A 249 2.10 11.47 -3.94
C GLY A 249 2.94 11.77 -2.69
N GLY A 250 2.40 11.58 -1.48
CA GLY A 250 3.12 11.76 -0.21
C GLY A 250 3.72 10.47 0.36
N GLY A 251 3.87 9.41 -0.44
CA GLY A 251 4.45 8.14 0.02
C GLY A 251 3.75 7.54 1.24
N PHE A 252 2.41 7.53 1.29
CA PHE A 252 1.57 7.09 2.41
C PHE A 252 1.61 7.95 3.68
N ARG A 253 2.24 9.13 3.69
CA ARG A 253 2.26 10.00 4.87
C ARG A 253 0.86 10.56 5.19
N PHE A 254 0.09 10.96 4.18
CA PHE A 254 -1.27 11.48 4.38
C PHE A 254 -2.23 10.45 5.00
N ILE A 255 -2.27 9.22 4.47
CA ILE A 255 -3.12 8.17 5.05
C ILE A 255 -2.69 7.80 6.48
N TYR A 256 -1.39 7.85 6.78
CA TYR A 256 -0.92 7.63 8.14
C TYR A 256 -1.23 8.82 9.06
N ALA A 257 -1.25 10.05 8.54
CA ALA A 257 -1.69 11.22 9.30
C ALA A 257 -3.18 11.10 9.66
N SER A 258 -4.05 10.70 8.72
CA SER A 258 -5.46 10.41 9.01
C SER A 258 -5.62 9.30 10.06
N PHE A 259 -4.76 8.28 10.04
CA PHE A 259 -4.73 7.27 11.09
C PHE A 259 -4.38 7.88 12.47
N LEU A 260 -3.42 8.79 12.53
CA LEU A 260 -3.06 9.46 13.77
C LEU A 260 -4.18 10.35 14.30
N GLN A 261 -4.94 11.00 13.42
CA GLN A 261 -6.13 11.78 13.80
C GLN A 261 -7.20 10.88 14.42
N GLU A 262 -7.56 9.78 13.76
CA GLU A 262 -8.50 8.81 14.32
C GLU A 262 -8.01 8.19 15.63
N ALA A 263 -6.70 7.91 15.73
CA ALA A 263 -6.10 7.41 16.96
C ALA A 263 -6.10 8.45 18.10
N ALA A 264 -5.98 9.75 17.78
CA ALA A 264 -6.06 10.84 18.76
C ALA A 264 -7.41 10.83 19.47
N GLU A 265 -8.50 10.67 18.71
CA GLU A 265 -9.86 10.61 19.23
C GLU A 265 -10.07 9.35 20.09
N LEU A 266 -9.75 8.17 19.56
CA LEU A 266 -9.96 6.89 20.26
C LEU A 266 -9.12 6.75 21.54
N LEU A 267 -7.95 7.40 21.59
CA LEU A 267 -7.07 7.37 22.76
C LEU A 267 -7.26 8.58 23.69
N ALA A 268 -8.08 9.56 23.31
CA ALA A 268 -8.15 10.89 23.94
C ALA A 268 -6.74 11.53 24.09
N ARG A 269 -5.95 11.49 23.01
CA ARG A 269 -4.56 12.00 22.96
C ARG A 269 -4.41 13.09 21.89
N PRO A 270 -4.70 14.36 22.21
CA PRO A 270 -4.66 15.45 21.23
C PRO A 270 -3.27 15.69 20.61
N ALA A 271 -2.18 15.33 21.32
CA ALA A 271 -0.82 15.39 20.77
C ALA A 271 -0.63 14.57 19.48
N LEU A 272 -1.47 13.55 19.23
CA LEU A 272 -1.44 12.81 17.96
C LEU A 272 -1.99 13.63 16.78
N ASN A 273 -2.87 14.61 17.01
CA ASN A 273 -3.34 15.53 15.96
C ASN A 273 -2.23 16.49 15.51
N GLU A 274 -1.48 17.08 16.45
CA GLU A 274 -0.33 17.93 16.12
C GLU A 274 0.74 17.15 15.33
N LEU A 275 0.95 15.88 15.69
CA LEU A 275 1.82 14.98 14.94
C LEU A 275 1.25 14.65 13.56
N ALA A 276 -0.08 14.46 13.42
CA ALA A 276 -0.70 14.26 12.13
C ALA A 276 -0.48 15.46 11.19
N GLU A 277 -0.64 16.69 11.68
CA GLU A 277 -0.37 17.92 10.94
C GLU A 277 1.10 18.00 10.48
N ASN A 278 2.05 17.76 11.38
CA ASN A 278 3.47 17.72 11.01
C ASN A 278 3.76 16.62 9.96
N LEU A 279 3.06 15.48 10.02
CA LEU A 279 3.23 14.43 9.03
C LEU A 279 2.63 14.80 7.66
N ILE A 280 1.57 15.60 7.62
CA ILE A 280 1.03 16.20 6.39
C ILE A 280 2.08 17.10 5.77
N ASP A 281 2.70 18.01 6.54
CA ASP A 281 3.77 18.88 6.05
C ASP A 281 4.95 18.07 5.48
N ILE A 282 5.35 16.99 6.16
CA ILE A 282 6.38 16.06 5.64
C ILE A 282 5.92 15.38 4.34
N GLY A 283 4.64 15.04 4.23
CA GLY A 283 4.05 14.51 3.00
C GLY A 283 4.12 15.50 1.84
N ASP A 284 3.96 16.80 2.11
CA ASP A 284 4.10 17.85 1.10
C ASP A 284 5.55 18.05 0.66
N GLU A 285 6.53 17.89 1.57
CA GLU A 285 7.96 17.85 1.19
C GLU A 285 8.27 16.71 0.20
N TRP A 286 7.65 15.55 0.39
CA TRP A 286 7.73 14.43 -0.55
C TRP A 286 7.13 14.78 -1.92
N ARG A 287 5.97 15.45 -1.95
CA ARG A 287 5.36 15.93 -3.20
C ARG A 287 6.23 16.95 -3.91
N GLU A 288 6.84 17.86 -3.18
CA GLU A 288 7.76 18.83 -3.75
C GLU A 288 9.00 18.16 -4.33
N PHE A 289 9.56 17.14 -3.64
CA PHE A 289 10.62 16.30 -4.20
C PHE A 289 10.21 15.65 -5.54
N ALA A 290 8.99 15.10 -5.61
CA ALA A 290 8.45 14.52 -6.84
C ALA A 290 8.29 15.56 -7.95
N LEU A 291 7.79 16.75 -7.63
CA LEU A 291 7.63 17.86 -8.57
C LEU A 291 8.98 18.35 -9.13
N LEU A 292 9.97 18.58 -8.26
CA LEU A 292 11.32 18.99 -8.65
C LEU A 292 11.94 17.96 -9.59
N THR A 293 11.83 16.68 -9.25
CA THR A 293 12.32 15.59 -10.08
C THR A 293 11.58 15.53 -11.43
N ALA A 294 10.24 15.69 -11.42
CA ALA A 294 9.42 15.66 -12.63
C ALA A 294 9.77 16.80 -13.61
N ARG A 295 10.11 17.99 -13.09
CA ARG A 295 10.56 19.12 -13.90
C ARG A 295 11.93 18.85 -14.53
N GLN A 296 12.86 18.26 -13.76
CA GLN A 296 14.19 17.88 -14.23
C GLN A 296 14.15 16.77 -15.30
N ILE A 297 13.32 15.72 -15.14
CA ILE A 297 13.21 14.65 -16.15
C ILE A 297 12.55 15.12 -17.46
N ARG A 298 11.70 16.16 -17.40
CA ARG A 298 11.02 16.77 -18.55
C ARG A 298 11.80 17.94 -19.15
N ASP A 299 13.06 18.13 -18.77
CA ASP A 299 13.93 19.21 -19.26
C ASP A 299 13.37 20.62 -19.07
N ARG A 300 12.48 20.80 -18.08
CA ARG A 300 11.99 22.13 -17.68
C ARG A 300 12.98 22.87 -16.79
N ASP A 301 13.78 22.10 -16.03
CA ASP A 301 14.88 22.59 -15.19
C ASP A 301 16.14 21.74 -15.47
N PRO A 302 17.37 22.26 -15.22
CA PRO A 302 18.60 21.49 -15.34
C PRO A 302 18.63 20.28 -14.39
N LEU A 303 19.23 19.17 -14.84
CA LEU A 303 19.49 18.02 -13.96
C LEU A 303 20.43 18.43 -12.83
N ALA A 304 19.92 18.39 -11.61
CA ALA A 304 20.64 18.76 -10.39
C ALA A 304 20.46 17.68 -9.31
N PRO A 305 21.15 16.52 -9.44
CA PRO A 305 21.03 15.42 -8.46
C PRO A 305 21.40 15.84 -7.03
N ALA A 306 22.35 16.76 -6.87
CA ALA A 306 22.73 17.31 -5.56
C ALA A 306 21.53 17.99 -4.84
N ALA A 307 20.77 18.82 -5.56
CA ALA A 307 19.59 19.49 -4.99
C ALA A 307 18.49 18.48 -4.60
N LEU A 308 18.28 17.45 -5.42
CA LEU A 308 17.34 16.36 -5.10
C LEU A 308 17.80 15.54 -3.87
N ALA A 309 19.11 15.31 -3.75
CA ALA A 309 19.68 14.65 -2.58
C ALA A 309 19.51 15.49 -1.30
N ASP A 310 19.71 16.80 -1.37
CA ASP A 310 19.51 17.70 -0.24
C ASP A 310 18.05 17.74 0.22
N LYS A 311 17.09 17.75 -0.72
CA LYS A 311 15.66 17.62 -0.40
C LYS A 311 15.36 16.31 0.34
N LEU A 312 15.91 15.18 -0.10
CA LEU A 312 15.74 13.90 0.60
C LEU A 312 16.40 13.88 1.98
N ARG A 313 17.53 14.57 2.17
CA ARG A 313 18.16 14.72 3.50
C ARG A 313 17.27 15.53 4.44
N LEU A 314 16.71 16.63 3.96
CA LEU A 314 15.74 17.43 4.73
C LEU A 314 14.55 16.57 5.17
N ILE A 315 13.94 15.84 4.24
CA ILE A 315 12.84 14.90 4.52
C ILE A 315 13.27 13.87 5.57
N ALA A 316 14.46 13.27 5.42
CA ALA A 316 14.96 12.28 6.37
C ALA A 316 15.14 12.86 7.78
N GLU A 317 15.66 14.08 7.92
CA GLU A 317 15.79 14.74 9.22
C GLU A 317 14.43 15.07 9.84
N ARG A 318 13.48 15.59 9.04
CA ARG A 318 12.11 15.84 9.52
C ARG A 318 11.44 14.55 9.97
N GLU A 319 11.53 13.47 9.19
CA GLU A 319 10.98 12.16 9.58
C GLU A 319 11.68 11.58 10.81
N HIS A 320 12.99 11.77 10.95
CA HIS A 320 13.71 11.34 12.14
C HIS A 320 13.15 12.01 13.41
N GLY A 321 13.03 13.34 13.39
CA GLY A 321 12.44 14.10 14.50
C GLY A 321 11.00 13.69 14.78
N PHE A 322 10.19 13.58 13.72
CA PHE A 322 8.80 13.15 13.79
C PHE A 322 8.64 11.79 14.46
N PHE A 323 9.34 10.74 14.00
CA PHE A 323 9.16 9.39 14.55
C PHE A 323 9.67 9.25 15.99
N HIS A 324 10.64 10.06 16.42
CA HIS A 324 11.04 10.14 17.82
C HIS A 324 9.95 10.81 18.68
N ALA A 325 9.35 11.90 18.20
CA ALA A 325 8.23 12.55 18.88
C ALA A 325 7.01 11.62 18.98
N LEU A 326 6.65 10.96 17.88
CA LEU A 326 5.56 9.99 17.82
C LEU A 326 5.79 8.81 18.77
N ARG A 327 7.03 8.32 18.89
CA ARG A 327 7.36 7.24 19.84
C ARG A 327 7.12 7.64 21.29
N ARG A 328 7.36 8.91 21.65
CA ARG A 328 7.10 9.44 23.01
C ARG A 328 5.61 9.64 23.27
N ALA A 329 4.85 10.02 22.25
CA ALA A 329 3.40 10.26 22.37
C ALA A 329 2.55 8.98 22.43
N ALA A 330 3.09 7.83 21.99
CA ALA A 330 2.43 6.52 21.96
C ALA A 330 2.46 5.80 23.32
#